data_AF-A0A7X8G8P1-F1
#
_entry.id   AF-A0A7X8G8P1-F1
#
_cell.length_a   1.000
_cell.length_b   1.000
_cell.length_c   1.000
_cell.angle_alpha   90.00
_cell.angle_beta   90.00
_cell.angle_gamma   90.00
#
_symmetry.space_group_name_H-M   'P 1'
#
loop_
_entity.id
_entity.type
_entity.pdbx_description
1 polymer ?
#
loop_
_entity_poly.entity_id
_entity_poly.type
_entity_poly.pdbx_seq_one_letter_code
_entity_poly.pdbx_strand_id
1 'polypeptide(L)'
;MYLAANDSVVDFYPRFGFNRIYEKLPVCECKINNKATPNKLCYDDPKVWNYVYNRVNFSQKLDCLNTANINIFHIYFGYLKDCIYELPEINTMVIAEQEGEILKLIGVFSKKDISFFDLVRYLPFTNVKRIEFGFMPYWSDINFVMEEYETDPLF
;
A
#
# COMPACT_ATOMS: atom_id res chain seq x y z
N MET A 1 -0.68 -13.61 -23.43
CA MET A 1 0.71 -13.63 -22.94
C MET A 1 1.06 -12.18 -22.62
N TYR A 2 1.73 -11.93 -21.48
CA TYR A 2 2.18 -10.59 -21.10
C TYR A 2 3.70 -10.58 -21.02
N LEU A 3 4.32 -9.46 -21.42
CA LEU A 3 5.77 -9.29 -21.46
C LEU A 3 6.17 -8.05 -20.66
N ALA A 4 7.13 -8.22 -19.76
CA ALA A 4 7.79 -7.10 -19.09
C ALA A 4 8.95 -6.61 -19.96
N ALA A 5 8.94 -5.34 -20.31
CA ALA A 5 10.01 -4.71 -21.07
C ALA A 5 10.86 -3.85 -20.15
N ASN A 6 12.17 -4.05 -20.17
CA ASN A 6 13.09 -3.00 -19.73
C ASN A 6 13.30 -1.98 -20.87
N ASP A 7 13.99 -0.89 -20.57
CA ASP A 7 14.24 0.22 -21.52
C ASP A 7 14.87 -0.23 -22.85
N SER A 8 15.62 -1.35 -22.86
CA SER A 8 16.30 -1.84 -24.06
C SER A 8 15.40 -2.59 -25.04
N VAL A 9 14.19 -3.02 -24.64
CA VAL A 9 13.28 -3.84 -25.46
C VAL A 9 11.87 -3.26 -25.63
N VAL A 10 11.60 -2.07 -25.09
CA VAL A 10 10.32 -1.37 -25.20
C VAL A 10 9.82 -1.24 -26.65
N ASP A 11 10.71 -0.94 -27.60
CA ASP A 11 10.35 -0.77 -29.02
C ASP A 11 10.39 -2.08 -29.83
N PHE A 12 10.75 -3.20 -29.21
CA PHE A 12 10.84 -4.50 -29.86
C PHE A 12 9.48 -5.19 -29.92
N TYR A 13 8.74 -5.23 -28.81
CA TYR A 13 7.48 -5.96 -28.72
C TYR A 13 6.35 -5.45 -29.63
N PRO A 14 6.19 -4.13 -29.87
CA PRO A 14 5.22 -3.63 -30.85
C PRO A 14 5.41 -4.22 -32.25
N ARG A 15 6.64 -4.61 -32.64
CA ARG A 15 6.93 -5.21 -33.95
C ARG A 15 6.32 -6.61 -34.12
N PHE A 16 5.93 -7.25 -33.03
CA PHE A 16 5.25 -8.56 -33.01
C PHE A 16 3.75 -8.44 -32.74
N GLY A 17 3.19 -7.23 -32.76
CA GLY A 17 1.76 -6.97 -32.57
C GLY A 17 1.32 -6.84 -31.11
N PHE A 18 2.25 -6.70 -30.16
CA PHE A 18 1.91 -6.37 -28.78
C PHE A 18 1.59 -4.88 -28.62
N ASN A 19 0.73 -4.55 -27.67
CA ASN A 19 0.35 -3.17 -27.36
C ASN A 19 0.84 -2.84 -25.96
N ARG A 20 1.41 -1.64 -25.79
CA ARG A 20 1.83 -1.18 -24.48
C ARG A 20 0.64 -1.04 -23.54
N ILE A 21 0.77 -1.59 -22.34
CA ILE A 21 -0.19 -1.47 -21.24
C ILE A 21 0.56 -0.84 -20.07
N TYR A 22 -0.05 0.21 -19.50
CA TYR A 22 0.45 0.83 -18.28
C TYR A 22 -0.25 0.19 -17.09
N GLU A 23 0.54 -0.09 -16.05
CA GLU A 23 -0.03 -0.49 -14.78
C GLU A 23 -0.86 0.65 -14.20
N LYS A 24 -1.86 0.28 -13.41
CA LYS A 24 -2.72 1.24 -12.73
C LYS A 24 -2.73 0.96 -11.26
N LEU A 25 -2.75 2.02 -10.45
CA LEU A 25 -3.00 1.91 -9.03
C LEU A 25 -4.32 2.59 -8.64
N PRO A 26 -4.95 2.14 -7.54
CA PRO A 26 -6.10 2.83 -6.97
C PRO A 26 -5.66 4.13 -6.30
N VAL A 27 -6.43 5.20 -6.51
CA VAL A 27 -6.21 6.53 -5.94
C VAL A 27 -7.48 7.03 -5.29
N CYS A 28 -7.36 7.61 -4.09
CA CYS A 28 -8.44 8.34 -3.44
C CYS A 28 -8.02 9.76 -3.10
N GLU A 29 -8.84 10.74 -3.48
CA GLU A 29 -8.73 12.11 -2.99
C GLU A 29 -9.24 12.17 -1.55
N CYS A 30 -8.34 12.34 -0.59
CA CYS A 30 -8.64 12.29 0.83
C CYS A 30 -7.78 13.29 1.58
N LYS A 31 -8.43 14.15 2.37
CA LYS A 31 -7.74 15.16 3.19
C LYS A 31 -7.38 14.58 4.56
N ILE A 32 -6.09 14.44 4.83
CA ILE A 32 -5.58 14.08 6.17
C ILE A 32 -4.77 15.24 6.72
N ASN A 33 -5.19 15.73 7.88
CA ASN A 33 -4.48 16.79 8.60
C ASN A 33 -4.46 16.50 10.11
N ASN A 34 -4.11 15.27 10.46
CA ASN A 34 -4.13 14.79 11.83
C ASN A 34 -2.85 15.23 12.54
N LYS A 35 -2.98 16.14 13.50
CA LYS A 35 -1.87 16.57 14.37
C LYS A 35 -1.71 15.57 15.51
N ALA A 36 -1.24 14.36 15.18
CA ALA A 36 -0.91 13.32 16.14
C ALA A 36 0.59 13.02 16.06
N THR A 37 1.21 12.73 17.20
CA THR A 37 2.60 12.26 17.23
C THR A 37 2.65 10.86 16.62
N PRO A 38 3.40 10.62 15.54
CA PRO A 38 3.46 9.30 14.92
C PRO A 38 4.09 8.27 15.88
N ASN A 39 3.38 7.17 16.13
CA ASN A 39 3.93 6.02 16.84
C ASN A 39 4.64 5.11 15.82
N LYS A 40 5.91 5.43 15.51
CA LYS A 40 6.73 4.65 14.58
C LYS A 40 7.27 3.39 15.27
N LEU A 41 7.18 2.25 14.60
CA LEU A 41 7.80 1.01 15.05
C LEU A 41 9.14 0.81 14.34
N CYS A 42 10.13 0.26 15.05
CA CYS A 42 11.30 -0.30 14.40
C CYS A 42 10.90 -1.58 13.65
N TYR A 43 11.54 -1.87 12.53
CA TYR A 43 11.21 -3.04 11.70
C TYR A 43 11.43 -4.37 12.43
N ASP A 44 12.31 -4.40 13.44
CA ASP A 44 12.61 -5.56 14.28
C ASP A 44 11.82 -5.58 15.60
N ASP A 45 10.90 -4.63 15.81
CA ASP A 45 10.01 -4.64 16.97
C ASP A 45 9.11 -5.89 16.94
N PRO A 46 9.00 -6.67 18.04
CA PRO A 46 8.13 -7.85 18.10
C PRO A 46 6.67 -7.58 17.72
N LYS A 47 6.18 -6.35 17.87
CA LYS A 47 4.85 -5.94 17.42
C LYS A 47 4.67 -6.08 15.92
N VAL A 48 5.72 -5.84 15.11
CA VAL A 48 5.64 -5.98 13.65
C VAL A 48 5.26 -7.40 13.28
N TRP A 49 5.94 -8.40 13.86
CA TRP A 49 5.59 -9.81 13.70
C TRP A 49 4.16 -10.09 14.15
N ASN A 50 3.78 -9.55 15.31
CA ASN A 50 2.43 -9.74 15.85
C ASN A 50 1.34 -9.18 14.91
N TYR A 51 1.55 -8.03 14.26
CA TYR A 51 0.61 -7.51 13.26
C TYR A 51 0.62 -8.31 11.97
N VAL A 52 1.80 -8.68 11.45
CA VAL A 52 1.91 -9.38 10.17
C VAL A 52 1.29 -10.79 10.23
N TYR A 53 1.48 -11.52 11.33
CA TYR A 53 0.97 -12.89 11.47
C TYR A 53 -0.49 -12.97 11.95
N ASN A 54 -0.98 -11.95 12.67
CA ASN A 54 -2.34 -11.96 13.23
C ASN A 54 -3.29 -10.96 12.53
N ARG A 55 -2.92 -10.44 11.37
CA ARG A 55 -3.85 -9.62 10.57
C ARG A 55 -5.02 -10.47 10.10
N VAL A 56 -6.19 -9.85 9.98
CA VAL A 56 -7.30 -10.44 9.23
C VAL A 56 -6.98 -10.42 7.74
N ASN A 57 -7.62 -11.32 6.99
CA ASN A 57 -7.65 -11.18 5.54
C ASN A 57 -8.34 -9.86 5.20
N PHE A 58 -7.73 -9.11 4.33
CA PHE A 58 -8.17 -7.79 3.97
C PHE A 58 -9.41 -7.82 3.08
N SER A 59 -9.49 -8.79 2.16
CA SER A 59 -10.58 -8.90 1.20
C SER A 59 -11.26 -10.26 1.27
N GLN A 60 -12.60 -10.25 1.28
CA GLN A 60 -13.42 -11.46 1.18
C GLN A 60 -13.72 -11.87 -0.27
N LYS A 61 -13.40 -11.02 -1.26
CA LYS A 61 -13.61 -11.33 -2.70
C LYS A 61 -12.36 -11.95 -3.33
N LEU A 62 -11.21 -11.36 -3.05
CA LEU A 62 -9.91 -11.76 -3.60
C LEU A 62 -8.81 -11.26 -2.68
N ASP A 63 -8.03 -12.19 -2.13
CA ASP A 63 -6.89 -11.88 -1.27
C ASP A 63 -5.82 -12.96 -1.39
N CYS A 64 -4.59 -12.62 -1.01
CA CYS A 64 -3.48 -13.56 -0.90
C CYS A 64 -3.46 -14.18 0.50
N LEU A 65 -3.47 -15.51 0.56
CA LEU A 65 -3.32 -16.27 1.80
C LEU A 65 -1.85 -16.48 2.14
N ASN A 66 -1.54 -16.64 3.43
CA ASN A 66 -0.20 -16.94 3.94
C ASN A 66 0.88 -15.91 3.53
N THR A 67 0.52 -14.63 3.47
CA THR A 67 1.42 -13.54 3.06
C THR A 67 2.43 -13.10 4.12
N ALA A 68 2.40 -13.68 5.32
CA ALA A 68 3.25 -13.24 6.43
C ALA A 68 4.74 -13.28 6.07
N ASN A 69 5.22 -14.38 5.49
CA ASN A 69 6.65 -14.56 5.18
C ASN A 69 7.16 -13.55 4.15
N ILE A 70 6.39 -13.28 3.09
CA ILE A 70 6.79 -12.32 2.06
C ILE A 70 6.76 -10.89 2.61
N ASN A 71 5.76 -10.54 3.44
CA ASN A 71 5.71 -9.25 4.12
C ASN A 71 6.92 -9.05 5.05
N ILE A 72 7.25 -10.05 5.88
CA ILE A 72 8.44 -9.99 6.75
C ILE A 72 9.72 -9.85 5.94
N PHE A 73 9.87 -10.60 4.83
CA PHE A 73 11.02 -10.48 3.95
C PHE A 73 11.23 -9.04 3.47
N HIS A 74 10.19 -8.40 2.95
CA HIS A 74 10.25 -7.02 2.47
C HIS A 74 10.52 -6.02 3.60
N ILE A 75 9.90 -6.20 4.76
CA ILE A 75 10.12 -5.33 5.93
C ILE A 75 11.59 -5.42 6.40
N TYR A 76 12.14 -6.63 6.50
CA TYR A 76 13.53 -6.86 6.96
C TYR A 76 14.58 -6.50 5.91
N PHE A 77 14.22 -6.40 4.63
CA PHE A 77 15.13 -5.86 3.60
C PHE A 77 15.47 -4.38 3.87
N GLY A 78 14.73 -3.70 4.75
CA GLY A 78 15.14 -2.45 5.39
C GLY A 78 14.74 -1.19 4.65
N TYR A 79 14.31 -1.28 3.39
CA TYR A 79 13.83 -0.12 2.62
C TYR A 79 12.51 0.47 3.14
N LEU A 80 11.77 -0.27 3.97
CA LEU A 80 10.52 0.17 4.61
C LEU A 80 10.70 0.62 6.07
N LYS A 81 11.93 0.60 6.61
CA LYS A 81 12.18 0.74 8.05
C LYS A 81 11.65 2.05 8.66
N ASP A 82 11.63 3.14 7.91
CA ASP A 82 11.21 4.47 8.37
C ASP A 82 9.72 4.74 8.15
N CYS A 83 9.02 3.77 7.57
CA CYS A 83 7.66 3.89 7.06
C CYS A 83 6.62 3.07 7.85
N ILE A 84 6.99 2.52 9.02
CA ILE A 84 6.11 1.65 9.82
C ILE A 84 5.47 2.44 10.96
N TYR A 85 4.14 2.47 11.01
CA TYR A 85 3.37 3.20 12.01
C TYR A 85 2.35 2.28 12.67
N GLU A 86 2.30 2.31 14.00
CA GLU A 86 1.26 1.64 14.77
C GLU A 86 0.12 2.61 15.06
N LEU A 87 -1.11 2.13 14.90
CA LEU A 87 -2.37 2.79 15.22
C LEU A 87 -3.09 1.97 16.32
N PRO A 88 -2.71 2.14 17.61
CA PRO A 88 -3.23 1.31 18.70
C PRO A 88 -4.75 1.38 18.85
N GLU A 89 -5.36 2.53 18.54
CA GLU A 89 -6.79 2.80 18.70
C GLU A 89 -7.67 1.86 17.86
N ILE A 90 -7.12 1.36 16.75
CA ILE A 90 -7.80 0.46 15.82
C ILE A 90 -7.06 -0.86 15.63
N ASN A 91 -6.11 -1.19 16.51
CA ASN A 91 -5.30 -2.42 16.46
C ASN A 91 -4.72 -2.68 15.06
N THR A 92 -4.13 -1.64 14.46
CA THR A 92 -3.63 -1.67 13.09
C THR A 92 -2.19 -1.20 13.03
N MET A 93 -1.39 -1.84 12.18
CA MET A 93 -0.10 -1.30 11.74
C MET A 93 -0.21 -0.94 10.26
N VAL A 94 0.32 0.22 9.89
CA VAL A 94 0.39 0.65 8.49
C VAL A 94 1.85 0.80 8.07
N ILE A 95 2.11 0.47 6.81
CA ILE A 95 3.35 0.86 6.13
C ILE A 95 2.97 1.96 5.15
N ALA A 96 3.48 3.16 5.37
CA ALA A 96 3.08 4.33 4.60
C ALA A 96 4.22 5.31 4.40
N GLU A 97 4.26 5.95 3.24
CA GLU A 97 5.26 6.95 2.88
C GLU A 97 4.55 8.19 2.37
N GLN A 98 4.98 9.37 2.82
CA GLN A 98 4.41 10.64 2.37
C GLN A 98 5.44 11.41 1.54
N GLU A 99 5.04 11.79 0.33
CA GLU A 99 5.79 12.71 -0.53
C GLU A 99 4.91 13.93 -0.83
N GLY A 100 5.26 15.08 -0.25
CA GLY A 100 4.46 16.31 -0.37
C GLY A 100 3.03 16.12 0.15
N GLU A 101 2.06 16.20 -0.76
CA GLU A 101 0.62 16.07 -0.44
C GLU A 101 0.05 14.67 -0.74
N ILE A 102 0.91 13.74 -1.16
CA ILE A 102 0.56 12.37 -1.54
C ILE A 102 1.02 11.41 -0.44
N LEU A 103 0.10 10.57 0.04
CA LEU A 103 0.38 9.48 0.97
C LEU A 103 0.26 8.14 0.25
N LYS A 104 1.37 7.43 0.10
CA LYS A 104 1.38 6.07 -0.40
C LYS A 104 1.15 5.09 0.75
N LEU A 105 0.00 4.42 0.76
CA LEU A 105 -0.26 3.30 1.67
C LEU A 105 0.27 2.01 1.05
N ILE A 106 1.42 1.57 1.52
CA ILE A 106 2.12 0.37 1.03
C ILE A 106 1.45 -0.89 1.61
N GLY A 107 0.98 -0.84 2.86
CA GLY A 107 0.27 -1.96 3.47
C GLY A 107 -0.50 -1.60 4.72
N VAL A 108 -1.59 -2.31 4.97
CA VAL A 108 -2.44 -2.18 6.16
C VAL A 108 -2.59 -3.56 6.82
N PHE A 109 -2.17 -3.66 8.07
CA PHE A 109 -2.11 -4.89 8.86
C PHE A 109 -2.99 -4.73 10.10
N SER A 110 -4.30 -4.92 9.92
CA SER A 110 -5.27 -4.82 11.00
C SER A 110 -5.60 -6.19 11.59
N LYS A 111 -5.75 -6.26 12.92
CA LYS A 111 -6.18 -7.49 13.63
C LYS A 111 -7.70 -7.66 13.68
N LYS A 112 -8.46 -6.74 13.10
CA LYS A 112 -9.91 -6.74 13.01
C LYS A 112 -10.37 -6.03 11.74
N ASP A 113 -11.61 -6.21 11.34
CA ASP A 113 -12.19 -5.39 10.28
C ASP A 113 -12.26 -3.93 10.75
N ILE A 114 -11.82 -3.02 9.87
CA ILE A 114 -11.81 -1.57 10.09
C ILE A 114 -12.45 -0.88 8.89
N SER A 115 -13.10 0.26 9.12
CA SER A 115 -13.55 1.14 8.03
C SER A 115 -12.39 1.97 7.49
N PHE A 116 -12.50 2.46 6.25
CA PHE A 116 -11.53 3.40 5.72
C PHE A 116 -11.58 4.73 6.48
N PHE A 117 -12.76 5.15 6.90
CA PHE A 117 -12.94 6.34 7.74
C PHE A 117 -12.16 6.26 9.06
N ASP A 118 -12.21 5.12 9.76
CA ASP A 118 -11.45 4.91 10.99
C ASP A 118 -9.94 4.95 10.71
N LEU A 119 -9.48 4.32 9.63
CA LEU A 119 -8.07 4.35 9.23
C LEU A 119 -7.59 5.79 9.04
N VAL A 120 -8.30 6.56 8.22
CA VAL A 120 -7.97 7.97 7.91
C VAL A 120 -7.94 8.83 9.17
N ARG A 121 -8.85 8.60 10.12
CA ARG A 121 -8.92 9.36 11.37
C ARG A 121 -7.68 9.22 12.24
N TYR A 122 -7.02 8.06 12.22
CA TYR A 122 -5.87 7.78 13.09
C TYR A 122 -4.51 7.87 12.39
N LEU A 123 -4.48 7.94 11.05
CA LEU A 123 -3.24 8.13 10.29
C LEU A 123 -2.49 9.40 10.74
N PRO A 124 -1.24 9.30 11.23
CA PRO A 124 -0.52 10.43 11.85
C PRO A 124 0.20 11.30 10.81
N PHE A 125 -0.52 11.69 9.76
CA PHE A 125 0.00 12.48 8.64
C PHE A 125 -0.72 13.82 8.54
N THR A 126 0.00 14.82 8.03
CA THR A 126 -0.53 16.18 7.83
C THR A 126 -0.34 16.61 6.40
N ASN A 127 -1.19 17.54 5.94
CA ASN A 127 -1.15 18.07 4.58
C ASN A 127 -1.28 17.00 3.47
N VAL A 128 -1.97 15.89 3.72
CA VAL A 128 -2.29 14.91 2.67
C VAL A 128 -3.57 15.37 1.97
N LYS A 129 -3.57 15.32 0.64
CA LYS A 129 -4.76 15.52 -0.20
C LYS A 129 -5.12 14.29 -1.02
N ARG A 130 -4.15 13.41 -1.25
CA ARG A 130 -4.26 12.26 -2.12
C ARG A 130 -3.63 11.03 -1.47
N ILE A 131 -4.30 9.88 -1.60
CA ILE A 131 -3.81 8.59 -1.14
C ILE A 131 -3.66 7.66 -2.34
N GLU A 132 -2.47 7.08 -2.46
CA GLU A 132 -2.16 6.05 -3.45
C GLU A 132 -2.03 4.70 -2.74
N PHE A 133 -2.72 3.69 -3.25
CA PHE A 133 -2.72 2.37 -2.63
C PHE A 133 -1.74 1.44 -3.35
N GLY A 134 -0.76 0.90 -2.61
CA GLY A 134 0.13 -0.16 -3.08
C GLY A 134 -0.55 -1.55 -3.16
N PHE A 135 -1.86 -1.60 -2.96
CA PHE A 135 -2.70 -2.79 -2.94
C PHE A 135 -4.11 -2.42 -3.39
N MET A 136 -4.96 -3.39 -3.72
CA MET A 136 -6.36 -3.14 -4.06
C MET A 136 -7.19 -2.88 -2.79
N PRO A 137 -7.73 -1.67 -2.55
CA PRO A 137 -8.54 -1.38 -1.37
C PRO A 137 -9.86 -2.18 -1.39
N TYR A 138 -10.28 -2.66 -0.22
CA TYR A 138 -11.51 -3.44 -0.02
C TYR A 138 -12.40 -2.84 1.07
N TRP A 139 -12.56 -1.53 1.07
CA TRP A 139 -13.49 -0.85 1.97
C TRP A 139 -14.76 -0.47 1.23
N SER A 140 -15.91 -0.51 1.91
CA SER A 140 -17.19 -0.09 1.34
C SER A 140 -17.41 1.41 1.41
N ASP A 141 -16.68 2.10 2.28
CA ASP A 141 -16.78 3.53 2.56
C ASP A 141 -15.70 4.38 1.84
N ILE A 142 -14.98 3.80 0.89
CA ILE A 142 -14.01 4.48 0.05
C ILE A 142 -14.50 4.60 -1.40
N ASN A 143 -14.28 5.77 -2.00
CA ASN A 143 -14.35 5.95 -3.45
C ASN A 143 -12.94 6.16 -3.98
N PHE A 144 -12.55 5.34 -4.95
CA PHE A 144 -11.25 5.45 -5.62
C PHE A 144 -11.43 5.36 -7.14
N VAL A 145 -10.44 5.88 -7.86
CA VAL A 145 -10.30 5.72 -9.30
C VAL A 145 -9.01 4.96 -9.60
N MET A 146 -8.96 4.29 -10.75
CA MET A 146 -7.73 3.64 -11.21
C MET A 146 -6.99 4.62 -12.12
N GLU A 147 -5.80 5.04 -11.72
CA GLU A 147 -4.94 5.93 -12.49
C GLU A 147 -3.70 5.19 -12.98
N GLU A 148 -3.18 5.61 -14.13
CA GLU A 148 -1.91 5.07 -14.66
C GLU A 148 -0.77 5.38 -13.68
N TYR A 149 0.05 4.37 -13.44
CA TYR A 149 1.19 4.42 -12.55
C TYR A 149 2.44 4.12 -13.37
N GLU A 150 3.45 4.96 -13.23
CA GLU A 150 4.67 4.81 -13.99
C GLU A 150 5.51 3.65 -13.44
N THR A 151 5.53 2.56 -14.19
CA THR A 151 6.36 1.38 -13.96
C THR A 151 6.99 0.92 -15.28
N ASP A 152 7.85 -0.10 -15.19
CA ASP A 152 8.42 -0.75 -16.36
C ASP A 152 7.29 -1.17 -17.32
N PRO A 153 7.40 -0.85 -18.62
CA PRO A 153 6.29 -1.06 -19.55
C PRO A 153 5.92 -2.54 -19.67
N LEU A 154 4.62 -2.81 -19.61
CA LEU A 154 4.05 -4.11 -19.93
C LEU A 154 3.51 -4.10 -21.36
N PHE A 155 3.55 -5.26 -22.01
CA PHE A 155 3.09 -5.49 -23.38
C PHE A 155 2.25 -6.76 -23.48
#